data_AF-A0A839W575-F1
#
_entry.id   AF-A0A839W575-F1
#
_cell.length_a   1.000
_cell.length_b   1.000
_cell.length_c   1.000
_cell.angle_alpha   90.00
_cell.angle_beta   90.00
_cell.angle_gamma   90.00
#
_symmetry.space_group_name_H-M   'P 1'
#
loop_
_entity.id
_entity.type
_entity.pdbx_description
1 polymer ?
#
loop_
_entity_poly.entity_id
_entity_poly.type
_entity_poly.pdbx_seq_one_letter_code
_entity_poly.pdbx_strand_id
1 'polypeptide(L)'
;MTHDRTQLLDDLRRACAGRHTLLVGAAIGTGLAARAAARGGADFLLALAAGRFRTMGASSIATMLALRDSNAFVADFACSEIVDATPIPAFFGACAWGLAEEEFPAFMDKLRGWGFAGVVNFPTVSHVDGRFREALERTGLGFAREVRLLEAARAAGLATVGYFRRREEALALARAGVDLYCFNIGWNAGGAVGVPSGESVLQVGNRARGHIKAIRTANPGALCVIEGGPITTPQEMHEACREARADGYIGGSTIDRLPSESSMEEMTAAFKLVSTLQRRIDRLERRLDQTGQGMGLVGRTDALVEARARLEHLGADGGPVWVAGPDGSGRSLVANLLHGRGPQRQRPPMTVDARHLDGGWLFGAEPADGGRRRLGWVEAANGTTLVIENAEGLEPGTQAELAAFLERGSFRRQGGQDSLRSNARIILIGTESLEAAAGAGTLVPDLARRLARRDIDLPPLSERLDDIPLLVEHFAAALRPAAGAVRLSPRAFRLLIAHDWPGNLRELRAVVAQALDGSGDVIEAEALPSLDGKRAGRPRPDTSGDRSPKQSERDWILDGLRRHRFRRGETARFLGLSRKTLYNKMRHYGLLE
;
A
#
# COMPACT_ATOMS: atom_id res chain seq x y z
N MET A 1 -17.77 -42.51 20.18
CA MET A 1 -16.86 -43.66 20.03
C MET A 1 -16.38 -44.06 21.41
N THR A 2 -16.32 -45.35 21.75
CA THR A 2 -15.76 -45.77 23.04
C THR A 2 -14.24 -45.82 22.90
N HIS A 3 -13.52 -44.91 23.56
CA HIS A 3 -12.06 -44.90 23.51
C HIS A 3 -11.48 -45.98 24.44
N ASP A 4 -10.64 -46.87 23.91
CA ASP A 4 -9.81 -47.72 24.76
C ASP A 4 -8.65 -46.89 25.31
N ARG A 5 -8.63 -46.73 26.63
CA ARG A 5 -7.59 -46.00 27.35
C ARG A 5 -6.19 -46.55 27.08
N THR A 6 -6.03 -47.86 26.94
CA THR A 6 -4.69 -48.45 26.71
C THR A 6 -4.16 -48.04 25.35
N GLN A 7 -4.96 -48.26 24.30
CA GLN A 7 -4.64 -47.83 22.94
C GLN A 7 -4.34 -46.33 22.85
N LEU A 8 -5.18 -45.49 23.47
CA LEU A 8 -4.97 -44.04 23.52
C LEU A 8 -3.60 -43.66 24.10
N LEU A 9 -3.22 -44.25 25.23
CA LEU A 9 -1.94 -43.95 25.86
C LEU A 9 -0.76 -44.43 25.02
N ASP A 10 -0.90 -45.53 24.31
CA ASP A 10 0.13 -46.02 23.39
C ASP A 10 0.27 -45.13 22.15
N ASP A 11 -0.83 -44.59 21.63
CA ASP A 11 -0.82 -43.59 20.57
C ASP A 11 -0.08 -42.32 21.01
N LEU A 12 -0.38 -41.81 22.20
CA LEU A 12 0.31 -40.64 22.76
C LEU A 12 1.80 -40.90 22.99
N ARG A 13 2.18 -42.07 23.51
CA ARG A 13 3.60 -42.44 23.66
C ARG A 13 4.32 -42.50 22.32
N ARG A 14 3.67 -43.04 21.28
CA ARG A 14 4.24 -43.08 19.92
C ARG A 14 4.43 -41.67 19.37
N ALA A 15 3.48 -40.77 19.58
CA ALA A 15 3.53 -39.40 19.08
C ALA A 15 4.74 -38.59 19.62
N CYS A 16 5.25 -38.90 20.82
CA CYS A 16 6.45 -38.27 21.39
C CYS A 16 7.71 -39.15 21.45
N ALA A 17 7.73 -40.33 20.82
CA ALA A 17 8.87 -41.25 20.90
C ALA A 17 10.11 -40.77 20.13
N GLY A 18 9.95 -39.85 19.16
CA GLY A 18 11.02 -39.32 18.34
C GLY A 18 11.88 -38.28 19.06
N ARG A 19 13.16 -38.17 18.65
CA ARG A 19 14.17 -37.28 19.26
C ARG A 19 13.82 -35.79 19.22
N HIS A 20 12.83 -35.39 18.41
CA HIS A 20 12.38 -34.01 18.22
C HIS A 20 10.84 -33.88 18.10
N THR A 21 10.09 -34.89 18.55
CA THR A 21 8.62 -34.87 18.52
C THR A 21 8.07 -34.57 19.91
N LEU A 22 7.13 -33.65 20.00
CA LEU A 22 6.47 -33.25 21.25
C LEU A 22 4.97 -33.49 21.13
N LEU A 23 4.33 -33.94 22.21
CA LEU A 23 2.89 -33.92 22.32
C LEU A 23 2.37 -32.49 22.33
N VAL A 24 1.26 -32.26 21.64
CA VAL A 24 0.52 -31.00 21.66
C VAL A 24 -0.94 -31.27 22.02
N GLY A 25 -1.30 -30.92 23.25
CA GLY A 25 -2.70 -30.84 23.67
C GLY A 25 -3.27 -29.44 23.41
N ALA A 26 -4.52 -29.34 22.97
CA ALA A 26 -5.17 -28.05 22.75
C ALA A 26 -6.35 -27.85 23.70
N ALA A 27 -6.26 -26.86 24.59
CA ALA A 27 -7.33 -26.50 25.51
C ALA A 27 -8.23 -25.40 24.91
N ILE A 28 -9.44 -25.77 24.53
CA ILE A 28 -10.29 -25.03 23.58
C ILE A 28 -11.72 -24.80 24.12
N GLY A 29 -12.37 -23.73 23.64
CA GLY A 29 -13.73 -23.35 24.04
C GLY A 29 -14.85 -23.53 23.01
N THR A 30 -14.52 -23.84 21.75
CA THR A 30 -15.51 -23.89 20.65
C THR A 30 -15.21 -25.01 19.67
N GLY A 31 -16.24 -25.43 18.93
CA GLY A 31 -16.09 -26.40 17.85
C GLY A 31 -15.20 -25.91 16.69
N LEU A 32 -15.18 -24.60 16.42
CA LEU A 32 -14.28 -24.02 15.41
C LEU A 32 -12.82 -24.21 15.81
N ALA A 33 -12.47 -23.87 17.05
CA ALA A 33 -11.14 -24.06 17.59
C ALA A 33 -10.76 -25.54 17.65
N ALA A 34 -11.70 -26.43 18.00
CA ALA A 34 -11.49 -27.89 17.97
C ALA A 34 -11.04 -28.37 16.60
N ARG A 35 -11.81 -28.04 15.56
CA ARG A 35 -11.53 -28.47 14.19
C ARG A 35 -10.22 -27.87 13.67
N ALA A 36 -9.92 -26.62 14.03
CA ALA A 36 -8.67 -25.96 13.64
C ALA A 36 -7.46 -26.63 14.32
N ALA A 37 -7.51 -26.87 15.63
CA ALA A 37 -6.43 -27.52 16.37
C ALA A 37 -6.19 -28.96 15.88
N ALA A 38 -7.25 -29.73 15.62
CA ALA A 38 -7.14 -31.08 15.07
C ALA A 38 -6.49 -31.09 13.67
N ARG A 39 -6.88 -30.18 12.77
CA ARG A 39 -6.22 -30.04 11.45
C ARG A 39 -4.77 -29.57 11.58
N GLY A 40 -4.45 -28.82 12.63
CA GLY A 40 -3.10 -28.38 12.98
C GLY A 40 -2.22 -29.49 13.56
N GLY A 41 -2.76 -30.68 13.81
CA GLY A 41 -2.02 -31.82 14.33
C GLY A 41 -1.97 -31.92 15.85
N ALA A 42 -2.93 -31.35 16.57
CA ALA A 42 -3.05 -31.60 18.01
C ALA A 42 -3.33 -33.09 18.27
N ASP A 43 -2.64 -33.67 19.26
CA ASP A 43 -2.77 -35.09 19.61
C ASP A 43 -4.05 -35.36 20.42
N PHE A 44 -4.49 -34.37 21.21
CA PHE A 44 -5.70 -34.44 22.01
C PHE A 44 -6.26 -33.04 22.30
N LEU A 45 -7.56 -33.00 22.63
CA LEU A 45 -8.27 -31.78 23.00
C LEU A 45 -8.60 -31.79 24.50
N LEU A 46 -8.64 -30.61 25.11
CA LEU A 46 -9.18 -30.42 26.45
C LEU A 46 -10.34 -29.43 26.36
N ALA A 47 -11.54 -29.89 26.70
CA ALA A 47 -12.70 -29.03 26.86
C ALA A 47 -12.68 -28.46 28.29
N LEU A 48 -12.16 -27.24 28.43
CA LEU A 48 -12.03 -26.57 29.71
C LEU A 48 -12.97 -25.36 29.78
N ALA A 49 -13.53 -25.08 30.96
CA ALA A 49 -14.29 -23.86 31.20
C ALA A 49 -13.47 -22.60 30.81
N ALA A 50 -12.15 -22.64 31.02
CA ALA A 50 -11.24 -21.55 30.64
C ALA A 50 -11.21 -21.30 29.12
N GLY A 51 -11.33 -22.35 28.30
CA GLY A 51 -11.49 -22.22 26.85
C GLY A 51 -12.72 -21.40 26.51
N ARG A 52 -13.88 -21.78 27.05
CA ARG A 52 -15.14 -21.10 26.77
C ARG A 52 -15.15 -19.65 27.26
N PHE A 53 -14.66 -19.39 28.48
CA PHE A 53 -14.55 -18.01 28.99
C PHE A 53 -13.71 -17.11 28.08
N ARG A 54 -12.58 -17.60 27.57
CA ARG A 54 -11.74 -16.85 26.62
C ARG A 54 -12.48 -16.49 25.35
N THR A 55 -13.23 -17.44 24.79
CA THR A 55 -14.02 -17.20 23.57
C THR A 55 -15.22 -16.27 23.82
N MET A 56 -15.67 -16.13 25.07
CA MET A 56 -16.64 -15.12 25.50
C MET A 56 -16.02 -13.75 25.80
N GLY A 57 -14.71 -13.60 25.68
CA GLY A 57 -13.98 -12.35 25.96
C GLY A 57 -13.54 -12.17 27.42
N ALA A 58 -13.65 -13.20 28.26
CA ALA A 58 -13.20 -13.17 29.65
C ALA A 58 -11.80 -13.81 29.82
N SER A 59 -11.05 -13.39 30.84
CA SER A 59 -9.77 -14.00 31.18
C SER A 59 -9.96 -15.42 31.75
N SER A 60 -9.03 -16.34 31.45
CA SER A 60 -9.07 -17.72 31.96
C SER A 60 -9.16 -17.80 33.48
N ILE A 61 -8.58 -16.83 34.20
CA ILE A 61 -8.63 -16.81 35.67
C ILE A 61 -10.05 -16.70 36.23
N ALA A 62 -11.03 -16.25 35.43
CA ALA A 62 -12.43 -16.20 35.81
C ALA A 62 -13.00 -17.58 36.20
N THR A 63 -12.39 -18.69 35.75
CA THR A 63 -12.79 -20.05 36.15
C THR A 63 -12.56 -20.34 37.62
N MET A 64 -11.69 -19.58 38.29
CA MET A 64 -11.44 -19.72 39.73
C MET A 64 -12.53 -19.05 40.58
N LEU A 65 -13.46 -18.33 39.95
CA LEU A 65 -14.58 -17.66 40.60
C LEU A 65 -15.83 -18.53 40.49
N ALA A 66 -16.65 -18.55 41.54
CA ALA A 66 -17.93 -19.27 41.59
C ALA A 66 -19.03 -18.58 40.77
N LEU A 67 -18.76 -18.34 39.47
CA LEU A 67 -19.68 -17.63 38.57
C LEU A 67 -20.81 -18.53 38.09
N ARG A 68 -20.52 -19.83 37.89
CA ARG A 68 -21.44 -20.82 37.30
C ARG A 68 -21.03 -22.23 37.78
N ASP A 69 -21.94 -23.20 37.62
CA ASP A 69 -21.55 -24.61 37.70
C ASP A 69 -20.60 -24.95 36.53
N SER A 70 -19.34 -25.21 36.86
CA SER A 70 -18.31 -25.48 35.88
C SER A 70 -18.54 -26.78 35.11
N ASN A 71 -19.06 -27.84 35.76
CA ASN A 71 -19.25 -29.13 35.10
C ASN A 71 -20.42 -29.07 34.12
N ALA A 72 -21.54 -28.48 34.53
CA ALA A 72 -22.66 -28.26 33.62
C ALA A 72 -22.27 -27.35 32.45
N PHE A 73 -21.49 -26.31 32.72
CA PHE A 73 -21.02 -25.38 31.69
C PHE A 73 -20.09 -26.04 30.68
N VAL A 74 -19.15 -26.89 31.12
CA VAL A 74 -18.28 -27.64 30.19
C VAL A 74 -19.09 -28.65 29.38
N ALA A 75 -19.98 -29.40 30.01
CA ALA A 75 -20.82 -30.37 29.33
C ALA A 75 -21.65 -29.75 28.20
N ASP A 76 -22.23 -28.57 28.43
CA ASP A 76 -23.09 -27.87 27.46
C ASP A 76 -22.38 -27.63 26.11
N PHE A 77 -21.24 -26.95 26.12
CA PHE A 77 -20.53 -26.65 24.86
C PHE A 77 -19.71 -27.84 24.35
N ALA A 78 -19.15 -28.66 25.23
CA ALA A 78 -18.24 -29.72 24.79
C ALA A 78 -18.99 -30.86 24.09
N CYS A 79 -20.13 -31.27 24.64
CA CYS A 79 -20.96 -32.33 24.03
C CYS A 79 -21.60 -31.86 22.71
N SER A 80 -21.97 -30.58 22.60
CA SER A 80 -22.62 -30.06 21.40
C SER A 80 -21.64 -29.65 20.29
N GLU A 81 -20.45 -29.17 20.64
CA GLU A 81 -19.53 -28.54 19.68
C GLU A 81 -18.18 -29.24 19.50
N ILE A 82 -17.71 -30.05 20.48
CA ILE A 82 -16.31 -30.54 20.50
C ILE A 82 -16.20 -32.05 20.31
N VAL A 83 -16.86 -32.85 21.13
CA VAL A 83 -16.58 -34.30 21.23
C VAL A 83 -16.78 -35.02 19.89
N ASP A 84 -17.85 -34.71 19.17
CA ASP A 84 -18.15 -35.31 17.87
C ASP A 84 -17.64 -34.49 16.67
N ALA A 85 -16.96 -33.36 16.92
CA ALA A 85 -16.51 -32.46 15.86
C ALA A 85 -15.18 -32.88 15.23
N THR A 86 -14.38 -33.71 15.93
CA THR A 86 -13.04 -34.14 15.48
C THR A 86 -12.80 -35.62 15.82
N PRO A 87 -11.89 -36.30 15.09
CA PRO A 87 -11.57 -37.71 15.38
C PRO A 87 -10.53 -37.87 16.50
N ILE A 88 -9.93 -36.78 16.98
CA ILE A 88 -8.90 -36.82 18.03
C ILE A 88 -9.56 -36.86 19.42
N PRO A 89 -8.94 -37.54 20.40
CA PRO A 89 -9.51 -37.74 21.73
C PRO A 89 -9.75 -36.41 22.47
N ALA A 90 -10.94 -36.26 23.06
CA ALA A 90 -11.30 -35.11 23.88
C ALA A 90 -11.35 -35.47 25.37
N PHE A 91 -10.73 -34.61 26.20
CA PHE A 91 -10.71 -34.73 27.65
C PHE A 91 -11.65 -33.69 28.29
N PHE A 92 -12.42 -34.12 29.28
CA PHE A 92 -13.35 -33.27 30.01
C PHE A 92 -12.65 -32.57 31.19
N GLY A 93 -12.73 -31.24 31.25
CA GLY A 93 -12.33 -30.44 32.41
C GLY A 93 -13.32 -30.56 33.55
N ALA A 94 -13.04 -31.45 34.52
CA ALA A 94 -13.91 -31.74 35.65
C ALA A 94 -13.52 -30.94 36.89
N CYS A 95 -14.48 -30.15 37.38
CA CYS A 95 -14.39 -29.44 38.65
C CYS A 95 -14.75 -30.39 39.79
N ALA A 96 -13.79 -30.68 40.67
CA ALA A 96 -13.99 -31.57 41.82
C ALA A 96 -14.85 -30.94 42.92
N TRP A 97 -14.93 -29.61 43.00
CA TRP A 97 -15.61 -28.90 44.09
C TRP A 97 -17.13 -28.85 43.94
N GLY A 98 -17.63 -29.04 42.71
CA GLY A 98 -19.05 -28.99 42.38
C GLY A 98 -19.78 -30.33 42.47
N LEU A 99 -19.11 -31.39 42.93
CA LEU A 99 -19.64 -32.76 42.99
C LEU A 99 -19.34 -33.38 44.35
N ALA A 100 -20.29 -34.10 44.94
CA ALA A 100 -20.03 -34.96 46.09
C ALA A 100 -19.17 -36.17 45.65
N GLU A 101 -18.34 -36.71 46.54
CA GLU A 101 -17.39 -37.79 46.16
C GLU A 101 -18.13 -39.08 45.78
N GLU A 102 -19.29 -39.30 46.39
CA GLU A 102 -20.19 -40.43 46.11
C GLU A 102 -20.76 -40.37 44.69
N GLU A 103 -20.79 -39.19 44.08
CA GLU A 103 -21.29 -38.97 42.71
C GLU A 103 -20.21 -39.22 41.64
N PHE A 104 -18.93 -39.34 42.02
CA PHE A 104 -17.84 -39.47 41.05
C PHE A 104 -18.03 -40.67 40.10
N PRO A 105 -18.37 -41.90 40.55
CA PRO A 105 -18.55 -43.02 39.64
C PRO A 105 -19.65 -42.77 38.59
N ALA A 106 -20.82 -42.28 39.03
CA ALA A 106 -21.93 -41.98 38.14
C ALA A 106 -21.60 -40.84 37.16
N PHE A 107 -20.82 -39.85 37.61
CA PHE A 107 -20.33 -38.79 36.74
C PHE A 107 -19.39 -39.32 35.66
N MET A 108 -18.46 -40.23 35.99
CA MET A 108 -17.57 -40.84 35.00
C MET A 108 -18.33 -41.68 33.96
N ASP A 109 -19.37 -42.40 34.38
CA ASP A 109 -20.25 -43.13 33.46
C ASP A 109 -20.93 -42.19 32.46
N LYS A 110 -21.37 -41.02 32.94
CA LYS A 110 -21.94 -39.97 32.09
C LYS A 110 -20.93 -39.44 31.07
N LEU A 111 -19.70 -39.15 31.50
CA LEU A 111 -18.64 -38.68 30.62
C LEU A 111 -18.30 -39.69 29.52
N ARG A 112 -18.24 -40.99 29.86
CA ARG A 112 -18.07 -42.07 28.87
C ARG A 112 -19.23 -42.12 27.88
N GLY A 113 -20.46 -42.02 28.37
CA GLY A 113 -21.67 -41.99 27.54
C GLY A 113 -21.68 -40.82 26.55
N TRP A 114 -21.11 -39.68 26.94
CA TRP A 114 -20.93 -38.53 26.05
C TRP A 114 -19.76 -38.64 25.08
N GLY A 115 -18.93 -39.69 25.19
CA GLY A 115 -17.82 -39.94 24.26
C GLY A 115 -16.48 -39.30 24.64
N PHE A 116 -16.32 -38.80 25.86
CA PHE A 116 -15.00 -38.31 26.30
C PHE A 116 -14.00 -39.45 26.43
N ALA A 117 -12.76 -39.19 26.02
CA ALA A 117 -11.65 -40.14 26.10
C ALA A 117 -10.95 -40.11 27.48
N GLY A 118 -11.11 -39.00 28.20
CA GLY A 118 -10.46 -38.81 29.50
C GLY A 118 -10.96 -37.62 30.29
N VAL A 119 -10.35 -37.42 31.46
CA VAL A 119 -10.70 -36.38 32.44
C VAL A 119 -9.46 -35.63 32.88
N VAL A 120 -9.61 -34.33 33.10
CA VAL A 120 -8.60 -33.45 33.71
C VAL A 120 -9.21 -32.75 34.92
N ASN A 121 -8.46 -32.65 36.02
CA ASN A 121 -8.88 -31.94 37.24
C ASN A 121 -8.83 -30.42 37.03
N PHE A 122 -9.82 -29.86 36.34
CA PHE A 122 -9.87 -28.43 36.06
C PHE A 122 -11.28 -27.84 36.28
N PRO A 123 -11.42 -26.70 36.97
CA PRO A 123 -10.38 -25.88 37.61
C PRO A 123 -9.68 -26.61 38.75
N THR A 124 -8.39 -26.32 38.96
CA THR A 124 -7.58 -26.95 40.01
C THR A 124 -7.26 -25.99 41.15
N VAL A 125 -7.26 -26.51 42.37
CA VAL A 125 -6.92 -25.80 43.60
C VAL A 125 -5.42 -25.48 43.64
N SER A 126 -4.62 -26.09 42.75
CA SER A 126 -3.22 -25.73 42.56
C SER A 126 -3.03 -24.26 42.17
N HIS A 127 -4.04 -23.59 41.61
CA HIS A 127 -4.00 -22.15 41.36
C HIS A 127 -4.26 -21.27 42.60
N VAL A 128 -4.70 -21.86 43.72
CA VAL A 128 -4.98 -21.15 44.98
C VAL A 128 -3.79 -21.29 45.93
N ASP A 129 -3.40 -20.19 46.57
CA ASP A 129 -2.28 -20.12 47.50
C ASP A 129 -2.66 -19.52 48.88
N GLY A 130 -1.65 -19.47 49.76
CA GLY A 130 -1.75 -18.88 51.09
C GLY A 130 -2.81 -19.49 52.02
N ARG A 131 -3.30 -18.65 52.94
CA ARG A 131 -4.29 -19.03 53.96
C ARG A 131 -5.59 -19.56 53.36
N PHE A 132 -5.97 -19.10 52.17
CA PHE A 132 -7.18 -19.56 51.50
C PHE A 132 -7.03 -21.00 51.01
N ARG A 133 -5.86 -21.36 50.43
CA ARG A 133 -5.54 -22.75 50.10
C ARG A 133 -5.59 -23.66 51.33
N GLU A 134 -4.99 -23.24 52.44
CA GLU A 134 -4.99 -24.03 53.68
C GLU A 134 -6.40 -24.30 54.20
N ALA A 135 -7.30 -23.32 54.11
CA ALA A 135 -8.70 -23.47 54.51
C ALA A 135 -9.44 -24.51 53.64
N LEU A 136 -9.25 -24.46 52.32
CA LEU A 136 -9.85 -25.43 51.39
C LEU A 136 -9.37 -26.86 51.66
N GLU A 137 -8.08 -27.04 51.93
CA GLU A 137 -7.52 -28.36 52.27
C GLU A 137 -8.14 -28.91 53.56
N ARG A 138 -8.28 -28.09 54.62
CA ARG A 138 -8.84 -28.52 55.91
C ARG A 138 -10.32 -28.92 55.83
N THR A 139 -11.07 -28.34 54.90
CA THR A 139 -12.50 -28.64 54.73
C THR A 139 -12.77 -29.73 53.69
N GLY A 140 -11.74 -30.38 53.15
CA GLY A 140 -11.90 -31.45 52.16
C GLY A 140 -12.24 -30.97 50.74
N LEU A 141 -12.02 -29.68 50.45
CA LEU A 141 -12.12 -29.08 49.11
C LEU A 141 -10.75 -28.89 48.43
N GLY A 142 -9.71 -29.47 49.02
CA GLY A 142 -8.34 -29.36 48.55
C GLY A 142 -7.93 -30.43 47.53
N PHE A 143 -6.64 -30.53 47.26
CA PHE A 143 -6.09 -31.29 46.13
C PHE A 143 -6.33 -32.80 46.27
N ALA A 144 -6.41 -33.32 47.50
CA ALA A 144 -6.75 -34.72 47.74
C ALA A 144 -8.13 -35.12 47.16
N ARG A 145 -9.08 -34.16 47.07
CA ARG A 145 -10.37 -34.39 46.41
C ARG A 145 -10.22 -34.52 44.89
N GLU A 146 -9.40 -33.68 44.27
CA GLU A 146 -9.08 -33.74 42.84
C GLU A 146 -8.37 -35.06 42.47
N VAL A 147 -7.48 -35.56 43.33
CA VAL A 147 -6.83 -36.86 43.14
C VAL A 147 -7.86 -37.99 43.13
N ARG A 148 -8.80 -38.02 44.09
CA ARG A 148 -9.88 -39.02 44.14
C ARG A 148 -10.81 -38.98 42.92
N LEU A 149 -11.06 -37.79 42.38
CA LEU A 149 -11.81 -37.64 41.12
C LEU A 149 -11.08 -38.33 39.95
N LEU A 150 -9.76 -38.16 39.84
CA LEU A 150 -8.96 -38.81 38.82
C LEU A 150 -8.84 -40.33 39.04
N GLU A 151 -8.77 -40.80 40.29
CA GLU A 151 -8.81 -42.22 40.62
C GLU A 151 -10.14 -42.85 40.17
N ALA A 152 -11.27 -42.16 40.38
CA ALA A 152 -12.58 -42.59 39.90
C ALA A 152 -12.64 -42.63 38.36
N ALA A 153 -12.09 -41.62 37.68
CA ALA A 153 -11.99 -41.60 36.22
C ALA A 153 -11.20 -42.81 35.69
N ARG A 154 -10.04 -43.09 36.30
CA ARG A 154 -9.21 -44.25 35.96
C ARG A 154 -9.95 -45.56 36.20
N ALA A 155 -10.64 -45.71 37.33
CA ALA A 155 -11.45 -46.89 37.64
C ALA A 155 -12.58 -47.12 36.62
N ALA A 156 -13.14 -46.05 36.07
CA ALA A 156 -14.12 -46.10 34.98
C ALA A 156 -13.51 -46.37 33.60
N GLY A 157 -12.17 -46.44 33.49
CA GLY A 157 -11.47 -46.68 32.22
C GLY A 157 -11.25 -45.43 31.37
N LEU A 158 -11.43 -44.22 31.92
CA LEU A 158 -11.10 -42.96 31.26
C LEU A 158 -9.61 -42.63 31.47
N ALA A 159 -8.96 -42.07 30.44
CA ALA A 159 -7.60 -41.55 30.60
C ALA A 159 -7.59 -40.33 31.53
N THR A 160 -6.46 -40.07 32.20
CA THR A 160 -6.38 -39.01 33.23
C THR A 160 -5.25 -38.02 32.98
N VAL A 161 -5.57 -36.73 33.08
CA VAL A 161 -4.57 -35.65 33.07
C VAL A 161 -4.59 -34.97 34.44
N GLY A 162 -3.48 -35.02 35.16
CA GLY A 162 -3.32 -34.40 36.46
C GLY A 162 -2.62 -33.07 36.35
N TYR A 163 -3.35 -31.98 36.56
CA TYR A 163 -2.79 -30.63 36.69
C TYR A 163 -2.24 -30.47 38.11
N PHE A 164 -1.02 -29.98 38.20
CA PHE A 164 -0.36 -29.71 39.48
C PHE A 164 0.63 -28.54 39.36
N ARG A 165 1.01 -27.98 40.51
CA ARG A 165 2.01 -26.90 40.60
C ARG A 165 3.07 -27.13 41.67
N ARG A 166 2.81 -28.01 42.64
CA ARG A 166 3.73 -28.31 43.75
C ARG A 166 4.28 -29.74 43.67
N ARG A 167 5.42 -29.98 44.32
CA ARG A 167 6.05 -31.30 44.31
C ARG A 167 5.20 -32.34 45.04
N GLU A 168 4.54 -31.95 46.12
CA GLU A 168 3.68 -32.82 46.93
C GLU A 168 2.47 -33.28 46.12
N GLU A 169 1.90 -32.37 45.32
CA GLU A 169 0.80 -32.63 44.37
C GLU A 169 1.25 -33.61 43.28
N ALA A 170 2.42 -33.39 42.67
CA ALA A 170 3.00 -34.28 41.67
C ALA A 170 3.15 -35.73 42.20
N LEU A 171 3.65 -35.88 43.43
CA LEU A 171 3.81 -37.18 44.07
C LEU A 171 2.47 -37.82 44.46
N ALA A 172 1.45 -37.02 44.80
CA ALA A 172 0.11 -37.52 45.05
C ALA A 172 -0.53 -38.10 43.79
N LEU A 173 -0.42 -37.38 42.66
CA LEU A 173 -0.87 -37.88 41.35
C LEU A 173 -0.13 -39.15 40.94
N ALA A 174 1.18 -39.24 41.24
CA ALA A 174 1.98 -40.42 40.92
C ALA A 174 1.52 -41.65 41.71
N ARG A 175 1.18 -41.49 43.00
CA ARG A 175 0.60 -42.57 43.83
C ARG A 175 -0.76 -43.02 43.32
N ALA A 176 -1.58 -42.09 42.85
CA ALA A 176 -2.88 -42.37 42.24
C ALA A 176 -2.79 -43.03 40.84
N GLY A 177 -1.59 -43.07 40.25
CA GLY A 177 -1.36 -43.67 38.94
C GLY A 177 -2.00 -42.88 37.81
N VAL A 178 -2.00 -41.55 37.88
CA VAL A 178 -2.45 -40.69 36.76
C VAL A 178 -1.64 -40.96 35.49
N ASP A 179 -2.26 -40.79 34.32
CA ASP A 179 -1.67 -41.14 33.03
C ASP A 179 -0.76 -40.05 32.46
N LEU A 180 -1.26 -38.81 32.43
CA LEU A 180 -0.55 -37.63 31.94
C LEU A 180 -0.39 -36.61 33.07
N TYR A 181 0.82 -36.11 33.26
CA TYR A 181 1.16 -35.16 34.33
C TYR A 181 1.39 -33.79 33.70
N CYS A 182 0.49 -32.84 33.96
CA CYS A 182 0.61 -31.47 33.46
C CYS A 182 1.15 -30.56 34.56
N PHE A 183 2.40 -30.11 34.41
CA PHE A 183 2.93 -29.04 35.24
C PHE A 183 2.37 -27.70 34.75
N ASN A 184 1.38 -27.17 35.47
CA ASN A 184 0.70 -25.94 35.10
C ASN A 184 1.46 -24.71 35.66
N ILE A 185 2.15 -23.99 34.80
CA ILE A 185 3.03 -22.87 35.19
C ILE A 185 2.20 -21.68 35.69
N GLY A 186 0.92 -21.60 35.31
CA GLY A 186 0.01 -20.50 35.59
C GLY A 186 -0.64 -20.00 34.30
N TRP A 187 -1.29 -18.84 34.37
CA TRP A 187 -1.98 -18.25 33.22
C TRP A 187 -0.98 -17.74 32.17
N ASN A 188 -1.30 -17.88 30.88
CA ASN A 188 -0.42 -17.39 29.81
C ASN A 188 -0.31 -15.85 29.84
N ALA A 189 0.93 -15.36 29.65
CA ALA A 189 1.19 -13.96 29.35
C ALA A 189 0.68 -13.61 27.92
N GLY A 190 0.35 -12.34 27.69
CA GLY A 190 0.05 -11.81 26.35
C GLY A 190 -1.42 -11.76 25.92
N GLY A 191 -1.66 -11.12 24.77
CA GLY A 191 -2.98 -10.74 24.26
C GLY A 191 -3.67 -9.69 25.14
N ALA A 192 -4.94 -9.41 24.86
CA ALA A 192 -5.64 -8.29 25.52
C ALA A 192 -5.91 -8.50 27.02
N VAL A 193 -6.09 -9.75 27.47
CA VAL A 193 -6.52 -10.11 28.84
C VAL A 193 -5.59 -11.14 29.53
N GLY A 194 -4.35 -11.27 29.06
CA GLY A 194 -3.35 -12.16 29.65
C GLY A 194 -2.89 -11.71 31.04
N VAL A 195 -2.36 -12.65 31.82
CA VAL A 195 -1.77 -12.36 33.13
C VAL A 195 -0.25 -12.30 32.98
N PRO A 196 0.44 -11.22 33.39
CA PRO A 196 1.89 -11.15 33.29
C PRO A 196 2.58 -12.30 34.02
N SER A 197 3.64 -12.86 33.41
CA SER A 197 4.51 -13.82 34.07
C SER A 197 5.66 -13.09 34.77
N GLY A 198 5.91 -13.42 36.04
CA GLY A 198 7.11 -12.96 36.77
C GLY A 198 8.36 -13.81 36.52
N GLU A 199 8.25 -14.88 35.74
CA GLU A 199 9.32 -15.83 35.45
C GLU A 199 9.59 -15.93 33.94
N SER A 200 10.84 -16.16 33.56
CA SER A 200 11.27 -16.42 32.18
C SER A 200 11.03 -17.88 31.76
N VAL A 201 11.02 -18.14 30.45
CA VAL A 201 10.88 -19.48 29.84
C VAL A 201 11.88 -20.48 30.41
N LEU A 202 13.15 -20.07 30.60
CA LEU A 202 14.19 -20.92 31.18
C LEU A 202 13.96 -21.20 32.68
N GLN A 203 13.47 -20.22 33.45
CA GLN A 203 13.18 -20.42 34.87
C GLN A 203 12.05 -21.43 35.06
N VAL A 204 10.98 -21.32 34.28
CA VAL A 204 9.84 -22.24 34.36
C VAL A 204 10.21 -23.64 33.88
N GLY A 205 11.05 -23.76 32.84
CA GLY A 205 11.59 -25.03 32.37
C GLY A 205 12.44 -25.74 33.44
N ASN A 206 13.33 -25.00 34.12
CA ASN A 206 14.16 -25.54 35.20
C ASN A 206 13.33 -26.04 36.39
N ARG A 207 12.29 -25.29 36.76
CA ARG A 207 11.37 -25.72 37.83
C ARG A 207 10.61 -26.98 37.43
N ALA A 208 10.07 -27.02 36.21
CA ALA A 208 9.38 -28.20 35.67
C ALA A 208 10.29 -29.44 35.66
N ARG A 209 11.57 -29.29 35.29
CA ARG A 209 12.57 -30.38 35.30
C ARG A 209 12.65 -31.08 36.66
N GLY A 210 12.62 -30.32 37.75
CA GLY A 210 12.64 -30.87 39.11
C GLY A 210 11.43 -31.75 39.42
N HIS A 211 10.24 -31.31 39.03
CA HIS A 211 8.99 -32.06 39.21
C HIS A 211 8.93 -33.31 38.32
N ILE A 212 9.26 -33.17 37.03
CA ILE A 212 9.26 -34.26 36.06
C ILE A 212 10.24 -35.36 36.48
N LYS A 213 11.42 -34.99 36.98
CA LYS A 213 12.37 -35.97 37.54
C LYS A 213 11.76 -36.75 38.70
N ALA A 214 11.07 -36.08 39.63
CA ALA A 214 10.43 -36.74 40.78
C ALA A 214 9.31 -37.70 40.35
N ILE A 215 8.48 -37.30 39.37
CA ILE A 215 7.43 -38.14 38.80
C ILE A 215 8.05 -39.38 38.13
N ARG A 216 9.06 -39.18 37.27
CA ARG A 216 9.70 -40.29 36.54
C ARG A 216 10.49 -41.24 37.43
N THR A 217 10.96 -40.80 38.60
CA THR A 217 11.51 -41.71 39.62
C THR A 217 10.44 -42.64 40.18
N ALA A 218 9.21 -42.16 40.38
CA ALA A 218 8.11 -42.96 40.89
C ALA A 218 7.41 -43.79 39.79
N ASN A 219 7.35 -43.26 38.57
CA ASN A 219 6.71 -43.87 37.41
C ASN A 219 7.55 -43.60 36.14
N PRO A 220 8.47 -44.51 35.77
CA PRO A 220 9.37 -44.31 34.63
C PRO A 220 8.67 -44.11 33.27
N GLY A 221 7.44 -44.60 33.12
CA GLY A 221 6.63 -44.48 31.89
C GLY A 221 5.68 -43.29 31.87
N ALA A 222 5.80 -42.35 32.81
CA ALA A 222 4.93 -41.19 32.92
C ALA A 222 5.12 -40.20 31.78
N LEU A 223 4.02 -39.85 31.09
CA LEU A 223 3.97 -38.74 30.14
C LEU A 223 3.84 -37.43 30.89
N CYS A 224 4.81 -36.54 30.73
CA CYS A 224 4.87 -35.27 31.43
C CYS A 224 4.80 -34.11 30.45
N VAL A 225 3.79 -33.25 30.57
CA VAL A 225 3.62 -32.06 29.74
C VAL A 225 3.68 -30.79 30.60
N ILE A 226 3.91 -29.66 29.96
CA ILE A 226 3.89 -28.35 30.59
C ILE A 226 2.79 -27.47 29.98
N GLU A 227 2.27 -26.51 30.73
CA GLU A 227 1.27 -25.55 30.24
C GLU A 227 1.50 -24.17 30.85
N GLY A 228 1.21 -23.12 30.08
CA GLY A 228 0.96 -21.79 30.63
C GLY A 228 2.19 -20.91 30.87
N GLY A 229 2.02 -19.89 31.70
CA GLY A 229 3.08 -18.96 32.09
C GLY A 229 3.61 -18.08 30.94
N PRO A 230 4.94 -17.90 30.81
CA PRO A 230 5.53 -17.01 29.81
C PRO A 230 5.52 -17.59 28.38
N ILE A 231 5.07 -18.83 28.19
CA ILE A 231 5.08 -19.50 26.89
C ILE A 231 3.94 -18.94 26.03
N THR A 232 4.29 -18.26 24.95
CA THR A 232 3.34 -17.64 24.02
C THR A 232 3.57 -18.02 22.56
N THR A 233 4.75 -18.51 22.23
CA THR A 233 5.16 -18.91 20.88
C THR A 233 5.63 -20.37 20.80
N PRO A 234 5.64 -20.99 19.60
CA PRO A 234 6.19 -22.33 19.41
C PRO A 234 7.67 -22.45 19.80
N GLN A 235 8.46 -21.40 19.60
CA GLN A 235 9.89 -21.37 19.95
C GLN A 235 10.08 -21.43 21.47
N GLU A 236 9.34 -20.62 22.22
CA GLU A 236 9.36 -20.63 23.69
C GLU A 236 8.85 -21.95 24.25
N MET A 237 7.80 -22.53 23.64
CA MET A 237 7.30 -23.84 23.99
C MET A 237 8.40 -24.91 23.83
N HIS A 238 9.09 -24.91 22.70
CA HIS A 238 10.16 -25.87 22.44
C HIS A 238 11.32 -25.72 23.44
N GLU A 239 11.73 -24.48 23.72
CA GLU A 239 12.76 -24.20 24.71
C GLU A 239 12.37 -24.67 26.12
N ALA A 240 11.15 -24.35 26.56
CA ALA A 240 10.64 -24.77 27.86
C ALA A 240 10.56 -26.30 27.97
N CYS A 241 10.05 -26.99 26.94
CA CYS A 241 9.95 -28.45 26.94
C CYS A 241 11.33 -29.11 26.99
N ARG A 242 12.29 -28.60 26.19
CA ARG A 242 13.67 -29.09 26.18
C ARG A 242 14.33 -28.92 27.54
N GLU A 243 14.15 -27.75 28.16
CA GLU A 243 14.69 -27.47 29.49
C GLU A 243 14.02 -28.35 30.55
N ALA A 244 12.71 -28.50 30.51
CA ALA A 244 11.97 -29.36 31.43
C ALA A 244 12.26 -30.87 31.24
N ARG A 245 12.75 -31.27 30.06
CA ARG A 245 12.68 -32.65 29.55
C ARG A 245 11.24 -33.18 29.54
N ALA A 246 10.29 -32.32 29.20
CA ALA A 246 8.89 -32.66 29.04
C ALA A 246 8.64 -33.38 27.70
N ASP A 247 7.61 -34.21 27.68
CA ASP A 247 7.15 -34.96 26.50
C ASP A 247 6.26 -34.10 25.59
N GLY A 248 5.80 -32.94 26.08
CA GLY A 248 4.99 -32.02 25.28
C GLY A 248 4.45 -30.82 26.03
N TYR A 249 3.50 -30.15 25.39
CA TYR A 249 2.88 -28.91 25.86
C TYR A 249 1.37 -28.95 25.66
N ILE A 250 0.63 -28.40 26.62
CA ILE A 250 -0.80 -28.11 26.45
C ILE A 250 -0.96 -26.61 26.18
N GLY A 251 -1.48 -26.27 25.01
CA GLY A 251 -1.75 -24.90 24.62
C GLY A 251 -3.20 -24.51 24.90
N GLY A 252 -3.39 -23.70 25.94
CA GLY A 252 -4.62 -22.96 26.17
C GLY A 252 -4.68 -21.69 25.34
N SER A 253 -4.33 -20.55 25.94
CA SER A 253 -4.46 -19.24 25.27
C SER A 253 -3.64 -19.14 23.99
N THR A 254 -2.51 -19.86 23.92
CA THR A 254 -1.57 -19.84 22.79
C THR A 254 -2.10 -20.53 21.54
N ILE A 255 -3.08 -21.43 21.65
CA ILE A 255 -3.67 -22.12 20.51
C ILE A 255 -5.05 -21.54 20.16
N ASP A 256 -5.84 -21.17 21.16
CA ASP A 256 -7.23 -20.75 20.96
C ASP A 256 -7.37 -19.22 20.87
N ARG A 257 -6.89 -18.49 21.88
CA ARG A 257 -7.19 -17.05 22.05
C ARG A 257 -6.26 -16.13 21.28
N LEU A 258 -4.95 -16.23 21.51
CA LEU A 258 -3.96 -15.31 20.95
C LEU A 258 -3.98 -15.29 19.41
N PRO A 259 -4.02 -16.45 18.72
CA PRO A 259 -4.08 -16.45 17.25
C PRO A 259 -5.41 -15.90 16.72
N SER A 260 -6.51 -16.10 17.45
CA SER A 260 -7.82 -15.57 17.07
C SER A 260 -7.88 -14.05 17.19
N GLU A 261 -7.39 -13.49 18.31
CA GLU A 261 -7.29 -12.03 18.52
C GLU A 261 -6.48 -11.38 17.39
N SER A 262 -5.26 -11.86 17.13
CA SER A 262 -4.38 -11.26 16.12
C SER A 262 -4.96 -11.38 14.70
N SER A 263 -5.50 -12.55 14.33
CA SER A 263 -6.04 -12.77 12.98
C SER A 263 -7.26 -11.87 12.70
N MET A 264 -8.13 -11.68 13.69
CA MET A 264 -9.31 -10.81 13.54
C MET A 264 -8.90 -9.35 13.40
N GLU A 265 -7.95 -8.89 14.21
CA GLU A 265 -7.43 -7.52 14.14
C GLU A 265 -6.74 -7.23 12.81
N GLU A 266 -5.82 -8.12 12.39
CA GLU A 266 -5.06 -7.98 11.14
C GLU A 266 -5.98 -7.98 9.92
N MET A 267 -6.92 -8.93 9.84
CA MET A 267 -7.83 -9.02 8.71
C MET A 267 -8.78 -7.82 8.62
N THR A 268 -9.27 -7.34 9.78
CA THR A 268 -10.11 -6.13 9.84
C THR A 268 -9.34 -4.88 9.40
N ALA A 269 -8.08 -4.74 9.82
CA ALA A 269 -7.21 -3.65 9.39
C ALA A 269 -6.94 -3.71 7.88
N ALA A 270 -6.70 -4.91 7.34
CA ALA A 270 -6.48 -5.12 5.92
C ALA A 270 -7.68 -4.67 5.06
N PHE A 271 -8.92 -4.99 5.46
CA PHE A 271 -10.10 -4.52 4.73
C PHE A 271 -10.20 -2.99 4.65
N LYS A 272 -9.83 -2.27 5.73
CA LYS A 272 -9.81 -0.81 5.71
C LYS A 272 -8.69 -0.24 4.84
N LEU A 273 -7.52 -0.90 4.84
CA LEU A 273 -6.35 -0.44 4.11
C LEU A 273 -6.59 -0.39 2.60
N VAL A 274 -7.24 -1.41 2.04
CA VAL A 274 -7.55 -1.50 0.59
C VAL A 274 -8.29 -0.26 0.10
N SER A 275 -9.40 0.10 0.76
CA SER A 275 -10.21 1.28 0.40
C SER A 275 -9.45 2.62 0.55
N THR A 276 -8.49 2.68 1.47
CA THR A 276 -7.71 3.89 1.73
C THR A 276 -6.62 4.07 0.67
N LEU A 277 -5.99 2.97 0.26
CA LEU A 277 -5.01 2.98 -0.82
C LEU A 277 -5.66 3.32 -2.17
N GLN A 278 -6.83 2.74 -2.49
CA GLN A 278 -7.56 3.07 -3.71
C GLN A 278 -7.93 4.56 -3.78
N ARG A 279 -8.49 5.14 -2.72
CA ARG A 279 -8.78 6.59 -2.67
C ARG A 279 -7.53 7.46 -2.88
N ARG A 280 -6.36 7.00 -2.42
CA ARG A 280 -5.10 7.71 -2.63
C ARG A 280 -4.63 7.60 -4.08
N ILE A 281 -4.76 6.44 -4.69
CA ILE A 281 -4.49 6.21 -6.12
C ILE A 281 -5.38 7.13 -6.96
N ASP A 282 -6.72 7.08 -6.78
CA ASP A 282 -7.67 7.91 -7.54
C ASP A 282 -7.41 9.41 -7.40
N ARG A 283 -6.90 9.85 -6.24
CA ARG A 283 -6.54 11.25 -6.00
C ARG A 283 -5.24 11.63 -6.71
N LEU A 284 -4.27 10.74 -6.76
CA LEU A 284 -3.00 10.96 -7.45
C LEU A 284 -3.20 10.97 -8.96
N GLU A 285 -3.97 10.02 -9.50
CA GLU A 285 -4.35 9.99 -10.91
C GLU A 285 -5.05 11.28 -11.34
N ARG A 286 -6.09 11.70 -10.61
CA ARG A 286 -6.75 13.00 -10.87
C ARG A 286 -5.80 14.20 -10.84
N ARG A 287 -4.79 14.19 -9.97
CA ARG A 287 -3.78 15.26 -9.91
C ARG A 287 -2.86 15.25 -11.13
N LEU A 288 -2.46 14.07 -11.60
CA LEU A 288 -1.62 13.89 -12.78
C LEU A 288 -2.36 14.30 -14.06
N ASP A 289 -3.66 13.99 -14.14
CA ASP A 289 -4.51 14.42 -15.26
C ASP A 289 -4.68 15.94 -15.28
N GLN A 290 -4.99 16.56 -14.13
CA GLN A 290 -5.15 18.01 -14.00
C GLN A 290 -3.89 18.80 -14.37
N THR A 291 -2.68 18.25 -14.15
CA THR A 291 -1.42 18.92 -14.51
C THR A 291 -0.95 18.62 -15.93
N GLY A 292 -1.58 17.66 -16.61
CA GLY A 292 -1.10 17.13 -17.89
C GLY A 292 0.19 16.29 -17.79
N GLN A 293 0.67 15.99 -16.58
CA GLN A 293 1.87 15.18 -16.36
C GLN A 293 1.73 13.76 -16.89
N GLY A 294 0.53 13.16 -16.78
CA GLY A 294 0.25 11.83 -17.37
C GLY A 294 0.35 11.80 -18.90
N MET A 295 0.15 12.94 -19.56
CA MET A 295 0.20 13.06 -21.02
C MET A 295 1.58 13.47 -21.54
N GLY A 296 2.46 13.98 -20.67
CA GLY A 296 3.74 14.59 -21.04
C GLY A 296 3.64 16.03 -21.54
N LEU A 297 2.43 16.60 -21.66
CA LEU A 297 2.20 18.01 -22.00
C LEU A 297 1.76 18.78 -20.74
N VAL A 298 2.76 19.25 -19.98
CA VAL A 298 2.58 19.85 -18.64
C VAL A 298 2.10 21.29 -18.72
N GLY A 299 1.06 21.62 -17.94
CA GLY A 299 0.51 22.98 -17.81
C GLY A 299 -0.94 22.97 -17.31
N ARG A 300 -1.39 24.06 -16.69
CA ARG A 300 -2.75 24.27 -16.16
C ARG A 300 -3.46 25.47 -16.78
N THR A 301 -2.77 26.27 -17.59
CA THR A 301 -3.41 27.36 -18.34
C THR A 301 -4.46 26.82 -19.32
N ASP A 302 -5.51 27.61 -19.57
CA ASP A 302 -6.64 27.22 -20.44
C ASP A 302 -6.17 26.82 -21.85
N ALA A 303 -5.16 27.52 -22.39
CA ALA A 303 -4.55 27.20 -23.67
C ALA A 303 -3.93 25.78 -23.69
N LEU A 304 -3.28 25.35 -22.61
CA LEU A 304 -2.69 24.01 -22.52
C LEU A 304 -3.75 22.93 -22.24
N VAL A 305 -4.82 23.28 -21.53
CA VAL A 305 -5.99 22.40 -21.38
C VAL A 305 -6.65 22.16 -22.75
N GLU A 306 -6.86 23.21 -23.54
CA GLU A 306 -7.41 23.10 -24.90
C GLU A 306 -6.47 22.30 -25.81
N ALA A 307 -5.17 22.61 -25.81
CA ALA A 307 -4.19 21.90 -26.63
C ALA A 307 -4.16 20.40 -26.32
N ARG A 308 -4.28 20.00 -25.03
CA ARG A 308 -4.41 18.59 -24.64
C ARG A 308 -5.70 17.95 -25.15
N ALA A 309 -6.84 18.62 -25.01
CA ALA A 309 -8.12 18.12 -25.49
C ALA A 309 -8.11 17.91 -27.01
N ARG A 310 -7.54 18.87 -27.77
CA ARG A 310 -7.34 18.72 -29.22
C ARG A 310 -6.38 17.60 -29.56
N LEU A 311 -5.27 17.46 -28.82
CA LEU A 311 -4.30 16.38 -29.01
C LEU A 311 -4.94 15.00 -28.82
N GLU A 312 -5.78 14.81 -27.80
CA GLU A 312 -6.51 13.55 -27.58
C GLU A 312 -7.45 13.23 -28.75
N HIS A 313 -8.25 14.22 -29.16
CA HIS A 313 -9.23 14.06 -30.23
C HIS A 313 -8.55 13.80 -31.59
N LEU A 314 -7.61 14.68 -31.99
CA LEU A 314 -6.93 14.60 -33.28
C LEU A 314 -5.91 13.47 -33.33
N GLY A 315 -5.34 13.08 -32.18
CA GLY A 315 -4.41 11.97 -32.06
C GLY A 315 -5.03 10.66 -32.56
N ALA A 316 -6.22 10.33 -32.07
CA ALA A 316 -6.93 9.08 -32.37
C ALA A 316 -7.45 9.00 -33.82
N ASP A 317 -7.89 10.11 -34.39
CA ASP A 317 -8.51 10.18 -35.73
C ASP A 317 -7.51 9.95 -36.88
N GLY A 318 -6.22 10.19 -36.66
CA GLY A 318 -5.18 9.85 -37.64
C GLY A 318 -5.12 10.75 -38.89
N GLY A 319 -6.00 11.74 -39.04
CA GLY A 319 -5.96 12.73 -40.12
C GLY A 319 -4.82 13.77 -39.97
N PRO A 320 -4.70 14.69 -40.95
CA PRO A 320 -3.64 15.69 -40.96
C PRO A 320 -3.84 16.72 -39.84
N VAL A 321 -2.74 17.25 -39.30
CA VAL A 321 -2.78 18.22 -38.18
C VAL A 321 -1.79 19.35 -38.41
N TRP A 322 -2.20 20.59 -38.13
CA TRP A 322 -1.33 21.76 -38.01
C TRP A 322 -0.95 21.97 -36.54
N VAL A 323 0.33 22.15 -36.24
CA VAL A 323 0.82 22.44 -34.88
C VAL A 323 1.55 23.77 -34.92
N ALA A 324 0.99 24.78 -34.27
CA ALA A 324 1.52 26.14 -34.29
C ALA A 324 2.23 26.52 -32.99
N GLY A 325 3.08 27.54 -33.07
CA GLY A 325 3.69 28.17 -31.91
C GLY A 325 5.14 28.59 -32.14
N PRO A 326 5.70 29.41 -31.24
CA PRO A 326 7.06 29.90 -31.38
C PRO A 326 8.10 28.80 -31.14
N ASP A 327 9.36 29.09 -31.50
CA ASP A 327 10.47 28.18 -31.29
C ASP A 327 10.65 27.80 -29.81
N GLY A 328 10.75 26.49 -29.56
CA GLY A 328 10.92 25.96 -28.21
C GLY A 328 9.63 25.87 -27.38
N SER A 329 8.45 26.16 -27.94
CA SER A 329 7.15 26.08 -27.24
C SER A 329 6.63 24.65 -26.96
N GLY A 330 7.24 23.63 -27.59
CA GLY A 330 6.86 22.22 -27.44
C GLY A 330 6.21 21.58 -28.68
N ARG A 331 6.25 22.23 -29.85
CA ARG A 331 5.62 21.74 -31.09
C ARG A 331 6.04 20.32 -31.49
N SER A 332 7.34 20.02 -31.49
CA SER A 332 7.85 18.69 -31.84
C SER A 332 7.43 17.62 -30.81
N LEU A 333 7.23 18.00 -29.53
CA LEU A 333 6.67 17.10 -28.52
C LEU A 333 5.20 16.77 -28.84
N VAL A 334 4.40 17.77 -29.18
CA VAL A 334 3.00 17.57 -29.59
C VAL A 334 2.89 16.69 -30.83
N ALA A 335 3.74 16.92 -31.85
CA ALA A 335 3.78 16.06 -33.04
C ALA A 335 4.09 14.59 -32.71
N ASN A 336 5.05 14.35 -31.82
CA ASN A 336 5.37 12.99 -31.35
C ASN A 336 4.21 12.37 -30.55
N LEU A 337 3.54 13.14 -29.70
CA LEU A 337 2.38 12.69 -28.93
C LEU A 337 1.17 12.38 -29.81
N LEU A 338 0.94 13.15 -30.88
CA LEU A 338 -0.07 12.90 -31.90
C LEU A 338 0.21 11.61 -32.66
N HIS A 339 1.46 11.41 -33.09
CA HIS A 339 1.90 10.18 -33.74
C HIS A 339 1.66 8.95 -32.84
N GLY A 340 2.12 9.01 -31.59
CA GLY A 340 2.01 7.89 -30.64
C GLY A 340 0.57 7.48 -30.30
N ARG A 341 -0.39 8.40 -30.45
CA ARG A 341 -1.84 8.13 -30.28
C ARG A 341 -2.54 7.72 -31.58
N GLY A 342 -1.88 7.85 -32.72
CA GLY A 342 -2.45 7.58 -34.02
C GLY A 342 -2.52 6.10 -34.41
N PRO A 343 -3.23 5.80 -35.51
CA PRO A 343 -3.32 4.45 -36.06
C PRO A 343 -1.97 3.93 -36.58
N GLN A 344 -1.03 4.82 -36.93
CA GLN A 344 0.25 4.49 -37.57
C GLN A 344 1.45 4.47 -36.61
N ARG A 345 1.20 4.42 -35.29
CA ARG A 345 2.21 4.44 -34.22
C ARG A 345 3.21 3.27 -34.22
N GLN A 346 2.99 2.25 -35.04
CA GLN A 346 3.83 1.02 -35.06
C GLN A 346 5.19 1.25 -35.71
N ARG A 347 5.35 2.30 -36.52
CA ARG A 347 6.61 2.69 -37.15
C ARG A 347 6.95 4.11 -36.68
N PRO A 348 8.24 4.43 -36.45
CA PRO A 348 8.62 5.76 -36.01
C PRO A 348 8.22 6.82 -37.04
N PRO A 349 7.90 8.05 -36.59
CA PRO A 349 7.59 9.13 -37.51
C PRO A 349 8.86 9.55 -38.26
N MET A 350 8.68 10.08 -39.46
CA MET A 350 9.75 10.66 -40.27
C MET A 350 9.63 12.18 -40.19
N THR A 351 10.70 12.89 -39.83
CA THR A 351 10.68 14.35 -39.69
C THR A 351 11.55 15.00 -40.76
N VAL A 352 11.03 16.02 -41.44
CA VAL A 352 11.73 16.80 -42.46
C VAL A 352 11.54 18.30 -42.21
N ASP A 353 12.48 19.13 -42.64
CA ASP A 353 12.38 20.59 -42.55
C ASP A 353 12.01 21.17 -43.93
N ALA A 354 10.87 21.84 -44.02
CA ALA A 354 10.36 22.42 -45.26
C ALA A 354 11.30 23.43 -45.90
N ARG A 355 12.16 24.11 -45.13
CA ARG A 355 13.13 25.08 -45.65
C ARG A 355 14.17 24.46 -46.58
N HIS A 356 14.33 23.14 -46.53
CA HIS A 356 15.25 22.38 -47.38
C HIS A 356 14.49 21.41 -48.31
N LEU A 357 13.19 21.64 -48.53
CA LEU A 357 12.29 20.71 -49.19
C LEU A 357 11.64 21.34 -50.43
N ASP A 358 12.06 20.92 -51.61
CA ASP A 358 11.32 21.18 -52.85
C ASP A 358 10.27 20.07 -53.11
N GLY A 359 9.40 20.27 -54.10
CA GLY A 359 8.39 19.28 -54.46
C GLY A 359 8.98 17.95 -54.95
N GLY A 360 10.18 17.97 -55.55
CA GLY A 360 10.90 16.77 -55.99
C GLY A 360 11.44 15.92 -54.83
N TRP A 361 11.74 16.53 -53.68
CA TRP A 361 12.06 15.81 -52.45
C TRP A 361 10.81 15.36 -51.69
N LEU A 362 9.75 16.15 -51.66
CA LEU A 362 8.52 15.78 -50.95
C LEU A 362 7.76 14.65 -51.67
N PHE A 363 7.55 14.79 -52.98
CA PHE A 363 6.75 13.86 -53.80
C PHE A 363 7.60 12.94 -54.69
N GLY A 364 8.91 13.15 -54.76
CA GLY A 364 9.80 12.40 -55.64
C GLY A 364 9.90 13.02 -57.04
N ALA A 365 10.90 12.59 -57.80
CA ALA A 365 11.13 13.08 -59.16
C ALA A 365 11.52 11.93 -60.09
N GLU A 366 10.97 11.94 -61.30
CA GLU A 366 11.43 11.07 -62.38
C GLU A 366 12.68 11.69 -63.04
N PRO A 367 13.63 10.86 -63.49
CA PRO A 367 14.82 11.33 -64.17
C PRO A 367 14.45 11.88 -65.56
N ALA A 368 15.02 13.02 -65.94
CA ALA A 368 14.84 13.59 -67.28
C ALA A 368 15.50 12.71 -68.38
N ASP A 369 16.67 12.12 -68.10
CA ASP A 369 17.47 11.32 -69.05
C ASP A 369 18.04 10.03 -68.42
N GLY A 370 17.19 9.03 -68.13
CA GLY A 370 17.64 7.66 -67.77
C GLY A 370 18.42 7.50 -66.45
N GLY A 371 18.55 8.56 -65.64
CA GLY A 371 19.21 8.55 -64.33
C GLY A 371 18.45 7.79 -63.23
N ARG A 372 18.98 7.80 -62.00
CA ARG A 372 18.29 7.17 -60.86
C ARG A 372 17.09 7.99 -60.42
N ARG A 373 15.94 7.33 -60.25
CA ARG A 373 14.71 7.89 -59.69
C ARG A 373 14.93 8.42 -58.27
N ARG A 374 14.26 9.52 -57.92
CA ARG A 374 14.25 10.07 -56.55
C ARG A 374 12.99 9.66 -55.82
N LEU A 375 13.16 8.92 -54.72
CA LEU A 375 12.07 8.58 -53.80
C LEU A 375 11.67 9.81 -52.99
N GLY A 376 10.37 10.14 -52.97
CA GLY A 376 9.84 11.25 -52.18
C GLY A 376 9.59 10.88 -50.72
N TRP A 377 9.57 11.88 -49.84
CA TRP A 377 9.26 11.66 -48.41
C TRP A 377 7.84 11.18 -48.16
N VAL A 378 6.85 11.60 -48.96
CA VAL A 378 5.47 11.07 -48.88
C VAL A 378 5.42 9.58 -49.21
N GLU A 379 6.25 9.14 -50.16
CA GLU A 379 6.39 7.72 -50.53
C GLU A 379 7.09 6.93 -49.42
N ALA A 380 8.21 7.46 -48.91
CA ALA A 380 8.99 6.83 -47.84
C ALA A 380 8.19 6.69 -46.52
N ALA A 381 7.34 7.68 -46.23
CA ALA A 381 6.49 7.72 -45.04
C ALA A 381 5.22 6.85 -45.15
N ASN A 382 5.04 6.11 -46.24
CA ASN A 382 3.89 5.21 -46.36
C ASN A 382 3.83 4.22 -45.18
N GLY A 383 2.70 4.20 -44.49
CA GLY A 383 2.46 3.41 -43.27
C GLY A 383 3.00 4.03 -41.98
N THR A 384 3.48 5.27 -42.00
CA THR A 384 3.90 6.05 -40.82
C THR A 384 3.48 7.52 -40.92
N THR A 385 3.85 8.33 -39.95
CA THR A 385 3.61 9.77 -39.93
C THR A 385 4.81 10.53 -40.52
N LEU A 386 4.54 11.45 -41.44
CA LEU A 386 5.48 12.46 -41.92
C LEU A 386 5.24 13.77 -41.17
N VAL A 387 6.22 14.22 -40.40
CA VAL A 387 6.25 15.51 -39.71
C VAL A 387 7.04 16.49 -40.57
N ILE A 388 6.43 17.59 -40.98
CA ILE A 388 7.07 18.64 -41.77
C ILE A 388 7.22 19.87 -40.89
N GLU A 389 8.46 20.17 -40.49
CA GLU A 389 8.79 21.35 -39.70
C GLU A 389 8.94 22.60 -40.56
N ASN A 390 8.62 23.77 -39.97
CA ASN A 390 8.64 25.08 -40.63
C ASN A 390 7.80 25.10 -41.91
N ALA A 391 6.60 24.51 -41.86
CA ALA A 391 5.77 24.25 -43.03
C ALA A 391 5.43 25.49 -43.88
N GLU A 392 5.50 26.70 -43.29
CA GLU A 392 5.41 27.97 -44.04
C GLU A 392 6.52 28.14 -45.11
N GLY A 393 7.63 27.41 -44.98
CA GLY A 393 8.77 27.44 -45.89
C GLY A 393 8.58 26.62 -47.18
N LEU A 394 7.49 25.85 -47.31
CA LEU A 394 7.20 25.13 -48.56
C LEU A 394 6.80 26.12 -49.67
N GLU A 395 7.32 25.90 -50.88
CA GLU A 395 6.91 26.71 -52.03
C GLU A 395 5.40 26.55 -52.34
N PRO A 396 4.71 27.59 -52.84
CA PRO A 396 3.26 27.55 -53.07
C PRO A 396 2.79 26.39 -53.97
N GLY A 397 3.58 26.02 -54.98
CA GLY A 397 3.29 24.86 -55.84
C GLY A 397 3.31 23.54 -55.07
N THR A 398 4.33 23.33 -54.25
CA THR A 398 4.47 22.17 -53.36
C THR A 398 3.34 22.11 -52.32
N GLN A 399 2.92 23.26 -51.77
CA GLN A 399 1.77 23.32 -50.87
C GLN A 399 0.45 22.92 -51.57
N ALA A 400 0.25 23.33 -52.83
CA ALA A 400 -0.91 22.94 -53.61
C ALA A 400 -0.92 21.43 -53.92
N GLU A 401 0.23 20.84 -54.24
CA GLU A 401 0.38 19.39 -54.40
C GLU A 401 0.10 18.65 -53.09
N LEU A 402 0.54 19.20 -51.94
CA LEU A 402 0.25 18.64 -50.63
C LEU A 402 -1.24 18.69 -50.30
N ALA A 403 -1.91 19.81 -50.56
CA ALA A 403 -3.37 19.91 -50.40
C ALA A 403 -4.11 18.87 -51.25
N ALA A 404 -3.66 18.66 -52.49
CA ALA A 404 -4.19 17.63 -53.37
C ALA A 404 -3.95 16.20 -52.85
N PHE A 405 -2.77 15.94 -52.24
CA PHE A 405 -2.46 14.66 -51.62
C PHE A 405 -3.33 14.40 -50.38
N LEU A 406 -3.49 15.40 -49.51
CA LEU A 406 -4.34 15.29 -48.31
C LEU A 406 -5.78 14.92 -48.65
N GLU A 407 -6.29 15.37 -49.80
CA GLU A 407 -7.64 15.03 -50.26
C GLU A 407 -7.74 13.62 -50.87
N ARG A 408 -6.78 13.27 -51.74
CA ARG A 408 -6.90 12.09 -52.60
C ARG A 408 -6.19 10.84 -52.07
N GLY A 409 -5.23 11.01 -51.16
CA GLY A 409 -4.29 9.97 -50.74
C GLY A 409 -3.37 9.48 -51.86
N SER A 410 -3.31 10.22 -52.97
CA SER A 410 -2.50 9.89 -54.14
C SER A 410 -1.73 11.11 -54.62
N PHE A 411 -0.52 10.89 -55.12
CA PHE A 411 0.37 11.93 -55.65
C PHE A 411 1.05 11.44 -56.93
N ARG A 412 1.80 12.32 -57.59
CA ARG A 412 2.66 12.00 -58.73
C ARG A 412 4.07 12.49 -58.44
N ARG A 413 5.08 11.79 -58.96
CA ARG A 413 6.45 12.31 -58.95
C ARG A 413 6.55 13.46 -59.94
N GLN A 414 7.39 14.44 -59.65
CA GLN A 414 7.65 15.53 -60.60
C GLN A 414 8.22 14.99 -61.91
N GLY A 415 7.64 15.41 -63.04
CA GLY A 415 7.99 14.90 -64.37
C GLY A 415 7.40 13.52 -64.73
N GLY A 416 6.72 12.84 -63.79
CA GLY A 416 6.10 11.53 -64.00
C GLY A 416 4.59 11.59 -64.27
N GLN A 417 4.07 10.55 -64.94
CA GLN A 417 2.62 10.39 -65.18
C GLN A 417 1.96 9.37 -64.22
N ASP A 418 2.77 8.53 -63.58
CA ASP A 418 2.30 7.46 -62.70
C ASP A 418 1.71 8.04 -61.40
N SER A 419 0.47 7.65 -61.09
CA SER A 419 -0.18 7.99 -59.84
C SER A 419 0.17 6.95 -58.77
N LEU A 420 0.75 7.43 -57.67
CA LEU A 420 1.14 6.62 -56.52
C LEU A 420 0.18 6.88 -55.36
N ARG A 421 -0.04 5.88 -54.51
CA ARG A 421 -0.78 6.05 -53.25
C ARG A 421 0.16 5.96 -52.06
N SER A 422 -0.11 6.79 -51.07
CA SER A 422 0.50 6.70 -49.75
C SER A 422 -0.57 6.96 -48.71
N ASN A 423 -0.57 6.18 -47.64
CA ASN A 423 -1.42 6.44 -46.48
C ASN A 423 -0.68 7.20 -45.38
N ALA A 424 0.45 7.85 -45.68
CA ALA A 424 1.21 8.62 -44.70
C ALA A 424 0.34 9.67 -44.00
N ARG A 425 0.32 9.67 -42.65
CA ARG A 425 -0.28 10.76 -41.88
C ARG A 425 0.62 11.98 -41.94
N ILE A 426 0.05 13.15 -42.21
CA ILE A 426 0.83 14.39 -42.30
C ILE A 426 0.63 15.23 -41.03
N ILE A 427 1.72 15.63 -40.38
CA ILE A 427 1.70 16.64 -39.32
C ILE A 427 2.57 17.81 -39.80
N LEU A 428 1.99 19.00 -39.87
CA LEU A 428 2.69 20.22 -40.25
C LEU A 428 2.96 21.04 -39.01
N ILE A 429 4.19 21.53 -38.86
CA ILE A 429 4.59 22.41 -37.76
C ILE A 429 4.91 23.79 -38.32
N GLY A 430 4.18 24.81 -37.86
CA GLY A 430 4.39 26.21 -38.24
C GLY A 430 4.63 27.11 -37.05
N THR A 431 5.17 28.30 -37.31
CA THR A 431 5.45 29.31 -36.26
C THR A 431 4.19 30.05 -35.83
N GLU A 432 3.32 30.35 -36.79
CA GLU A 432 2.09 31.10 -36.56
C GLU A 432 0.85 30.18 -36.57
N SER A 433 -0.27 30.67 -36.03
CA SER A 433 -1.54 29.92 -36.10
C SER A 433 -1.97 29.71 -37.55
N LEU A 434 -2.84 28.72 -37.78
CA LEU A 434 -3.30 28.38 -39.13
C LEU A 434 -3.98 29.59 -39.81
N GLU A 435 -4.80 30.33 -39.06
CA GLU A 435 -5.48 31.54 -39.52
C GLU A 435 -4.49 32.65 -39.89
N ALA A 436 -3.46 32.85 -39.07
CA ALA A 436 -2.44 33.87 -39.32
C ALA A 436 -1.59 33.53 -40.56
N ALA A 437 -1.18 32.27 -40.70
CA ALA A 437 -0.42 31.81 -41.87
C ALA A 437 -1.24 31.92 -43.17
N ALA A 438 -2.54 31.60 -43.12
CA ALA A 438 -3.44 31.79 -44.26
C ALA A 438 -3.66 33.28 -44.58
N GLY A 439 -3.85 34.13 -43.56
CA GLY A 439 -4.06 35.57 -43.73
C GLY A 439 -2.83 36.31 -44.26
N ALA A 440 -1.63 35.88 -43.89
CA ALA A 440 -0.37 36.41 -44.39
C ALA A 440 0.00 35.92 -45.80
N GLY A 441 -0.73 34.94 -46.33
CA GLY A 441 -0.44 34.32 -47.63
C GLY A 441 0.78 33.39 -47.64
N THR A 442 1.34 33.06 -46.48
CA THR A 442 2.43 32.07 -46.34
C THR A 442 1.93 30.65 -46.50
N LEU A 443 0.64 30.40 -46.17
CA LEU A 443 -0.05 29.16 -46.51
C LEU A 443 -1.06 29.39 -47.65
N VAL A 444 -1.04 28.54 -48.67
CA VAL A 444 -2.03 28.61 -49.75
C VAL A 444 -3.43 28.30 -49.21
N PRO A 445 -4.49 29.02 -49.65
CA PRO A 445 -5.84 28.87 -49.10
C PRO A 445 -6.40 27.45 -49.17
N ASP A 446 -5.98 26.67 -50.16
CA ASP A 446 -6.46 25.28 -50.31
C ASP A 446 -5.91 24.36 -49.23
N LEU A 447 -4.62 24.47 -48.90
CA LEU A 447 -4.00 23.72 -47.81
C LEU A 447 -4.59 24.12 -46.45
N ALA A 448 -4.79 25.42 -46.23
CA ALA A 448 -5.41 25.93 -45.01
C ALA A 448 -6.83 25.37 -44.79
N ARG A 449 -7.64 25.30 -45.85
CA ARG A 449 -8.99 24.68 -45.77
C ARG A 449 -8.97 23.20 -45.39
N ARG A 450 -7.97 22.43 -45.84
CA ARG A 450 -7.82 21.01 -45.48
C ARG A 450 -7.42 20.79 -44.02
N LEU A 451 -6.78 21.79 -43.42
CA LEU A 451 -6.33 21.75 -42.03
C LEU A 451 -7.27 22.48 -41.07
N ALA A 452 -8.33 23.12 -41.59
CA ALA A 452 -9.27 23.88 -40.77
C ALA A 452 -9.88 23.01 -39.66
N ARG A 453 -9.87 23.51 -38.41
CA ARG A 453 -10.31 22.80 -37.19
C ARG A 453 -9.45 21.58 -36.82
N ARG A 454 -8.30 21.41 -37.47
CA ARG A 454 -7.31 20.35 -37.22
C ARG A 454 -5.97 20.96 -36.83
N ASP A 455 -6.03 22.05 -36.08
CA ASP A 455 -4.92 22.85 -35.60
C ASP A 455 -4.77 22.69 -34.08
N ILE A 456 -3.53 22.75 -33.59
CA ILE A 456 -3.18 22.82 -32.17
C ILE A 456 -2.19 23.98 -31.99
N ASP A 457 -2.64 25.04 -31.32
CA ASP A 457 -1.81 26.19 -31.02
C ASP A 457 -1.12 26.03 -29.66
N LEU A 458 0.19 26.28 -29.63
CA LEU A 458 0.97 26.33 -28.40
C LEU A 458 1.45 27.76 -28.15
N PRO A 459 0.93 28.45 -27.11
CA PRO A 459 1.35 29.81 -26.83
C PRO A 459 2.82 29.89 -26.37
N PRO A 460 3.47 31.04 -26.56
CA PRO A 460 4.76 31.31 -25.94
C PRO A 460 4.67 31.16 -24.42
N LEU A 461 5.80 30.82 -23.79
CA LEU A 461 5.89 30.68 -22.33
C LEU A 461 5.56 31.99 -21.61
N SER A 462 5.85 33.14 -22.22
CA SER A 462 5.50 34.48 -21.70
C SER A 462 3.99 34.71 -21.52
N GLU A 463 3.14 33.98 -22.24
CA GLU A 463 1.67 34.04 -22.12
C GLU A 463 1.10 33.00 -21.13
N ARG A 464 1.96 32.10 -20.61
CA ARG A 464 1.58 31.04 -19.67
C ARG A 464 2.54 30.91 -18.49
N LEU A 465 2.96 32.05 -17.94
CA LEU A 465 3.91 32.12 -16.81
C LEU A 465 3.42 31.35 -15.57
N ASP A 466 2.12 31.18 -15.39
CA ASP A 466 1.52 30.39 -14.31
C ASP A 466 1.91 28.91 -14.35
N ASP A 467 2.36 28.40 -15.50
CA ASP A 467 2.81 27.00 -15.67
C ASP A 467 4.27 26.80 -15.24
N ILE A 468 5.06 27.87 -15.09
CA ILE A 468 6.49 27.80 -14.78
C ILE A 468 6.80 26.92 -13.55
N PRO A 469 6.10 27.04 -12.40
CA PRO A 469 6.40 26.18 -11.25
C PRO A 469 6.27 24.69 -11.56
N LEU A 470 5.23 24.30 -12.31
CA LEU A 470 4.98 22.90 -12.69
C LEU A 470 6.01 22.41 -13.72
N LEU A 471 6.40 23.28 -14.64
CA LEU A 471 7.42 22.98 -15.65
C LEU A 471 8.80 22.80 -15.01
N VAL A 472 9.15 23.63 -14.02
CA VAL A 472 10.39 23.47 -13.23
C VAL A 472 10.39 22.14 -12.49
N GLU A 473 9.31 21.80 -11.80
CA GLU A 473 9.17 20.51 -11.10
C GLU A 473 9.31 19.34 -12.09
N HIS A 474 8.64 19.43 -13.25
CA HIS A 474 8.70 18.42 -14.29
C HIS A 474 10.12 18.23 -14.87
N PHE A 475 10.80 19.32 -15.23
CA PHE A 475 12.15 19.23 -15.77
C PHE A 475 13.15 18.76 -14.71
N ALA A 476 13.00 19.20 -13.46
CA ALA A 476 13.84 18.75 -12.37
C ALA A 476 13.70 17.25 -12.11
N ALA A 477 12.47 16.72 -12.11
CA ALA A 477 12.23 15.28 -11.97
C ALA A 477 12.85 14.47 -13.13
N ALA A 478 12.80 14.99 -14.36
CA ALA A 478 13.41 14.34 -15.52
C ALA A 478 14.95 14.37 -15.48
N LEU A 479 15.55 15.42 -14.94
CA LEU A 479 17.01 15.59 -14.83
C LEU A 479 17.60 14.89 -13.60
N ARG A 480 16.82 14.75 -12.52
CA ARG A 480 17.20 14.06 -11.27
C ARG A 480 16.10 13.09 -10.79
N PRO A 481 15.97 11.90 -11.40
CA PRO A 481 14.88 10.96 -11.08
C PRO A 481 14.91 10.41 -9.65
N ALA A 482 16.09 10.39 -9.02
CA ALA A 482 16.29 9.88 -7.66
C ALA A 482 16.22 10.97 -6.57
N ALA A 483 16.06 12.25 -6.96
CA ALA A 483 15.98 13.36 -6.02
C ALA A 483 14.53 13.63 -5.58
N GLY A 484 14.36 14.30 -4.44
CA GLY A 484 13.06 14.75 -3.96
C GLY A 484 12.45 15.85 -4.83
N ALA A 485 11.24 16.31 -4.47
CA ALA A 485 10.57 17.37 -5.19
C ALA A 485 11.34 18.70 -5.06
N VAL A 486 11.80 19.24 -6.19
CA VAL A 486 12.53 20.51 -6.25
C VAL A 486 11.57 21.69 -6.13
N ARG A 487 11.91 22.67 -5.29
CA ARG A 487 11.10 23.86 -5.03
C ARG A 487 11.83 25.13 -5.48
N LEU A 488 11.07 26.17 -5.81
CA LEU A 488 11.60 27.50 -6.10
C LEU A 488 11.54 28.38 -4.84
N SER A 489 12.58 29.16 -4.57
CA SER A 489 12.48 30.24 -3.58
C SER A 489 11.65 31.42 -4.12
N PRO A 490 11.05 32.26 -3.25
CA PRO A 490 10.24 33.40 -3.70
C PRO A 490 11.01 34.42 -4.56
N ARG A 491 12.34 34.47 -4.45
CA ARG A 491 13.19 35.35 -5.26
C ARG A 491 13.50 34.69 -6.61
N ALA A 492 13.79 33.38 -6.64
CA ALA A 492 13.95 32.62 -7.87
C ALA A 492 12.68 32.66 -8.73
N PHE A 493 11.51 32.45 -8.12
CA PHE A 493 10.23 32.54 -8.83
C PHE A 493 10.01 33.91 -9.47
N ARG A 494 10.36 35.01 -8.77
CA ARG A 494 10.26 36.38 -9.31
C ARG A 494 11.15 36.60 -10.53
N LEU A 495 12.37 36.06 -10.54
CA LEU A 495 13.25 36.14 -11.71
C LEU A 495 12.68 35.37 -12.89
N LEU A 496 12.12 34.18 -12.65
CA LEU A 496 11.55 33.35 -13.70
C LEU A 496 10.31 33.98 -14.36
N ILE A 497 9.42 34.62 -13.58
CA ILE A 497 8.22 35.26 -14.15
C ILE A 497 8.49 36.65 -14.76
N ALA A 498 9.63 37.28 -14.47
CA ALA A 498 10.00 38.57 -15.03
C ALA A 498 10.75 38.48 -16.36
N HIS A 499 11.13 37.26 -16.77
CA HIS A 499 11.86 37.01 -18.01
C HIS A 499 10.90 36.80 -19.18
N ASP A 500 11.29 37.25 -20.38
CA ASP A 500 10.44 37.20 -21.59
C ASP A 500 10.44 35.84 -22.29
N TRP A 501 11.34 34.92 -21.90
CA TRP A 501 11.45 33.55 -22.44
C TRP A 501 11.52 33.44 -23.97
N PRO A 502 12.46 34.12 -24.66
CA PRO A 502 12.59 34.05 -26.12
C PRO A 502 12.85 32.63 -26.65
N GLY A 503 13.46 31.74 -25.86
CA GLY A 503 13.67 30.33 -26.21
C GLY A 503 12.63 29.38 -25.60
N ASN A 504 11.56 29.91 -24.99
CA ASN A 504 10.42 29.17 -24.44
C ASN A 504 10.84 28.01 -23.50
N LEU A 505 10.23 26.84 -23.64
CA LEU A 505 10.47 25.67 -22.78
C LEU A 505 11.91 25.14 -22.92
N ARG A 506 12.53 25.32 -24.09
CA ARG A 506 13.92 24.88 -24.34
C ARG A 506 14.88 25.70 -23.48
N GLU A 507 14.69 27.01 -23.43
CA GLU A 507 15.45 27.91 -22.56
C GLU A 507 15.15 27.61 -21.08
N LEU A 508 13.88 27.49 -20.69
CA LEU A 508 13.51 27.15 -19.31
C LEU A 508 14.16 25.86 -18.84
N ARG A 509 14.15 24.80 -19.66
CA ARG A 509 14.82 23.53 -19.33
C ARG A 509 16.33 23.72 -19.14
N ALA A 510 16.99 24.50 -19.98
CA ALA A 510 18.42 24.77 -19.86
C ALA A 510 18.74 25.54 -18.56
N VAL A 511 17.93 26.56 -18.24
CA VAL A 511 18.04 27.33 -16.99
C VAL A 511 17.84 26.42 -15.77
N VAL A 512 16.84 25.54 -15.78
CA VAL A 512 16.59 24.59 -14.69
C VAL A 512 17.75 23.60 -14.55
N ALA A 513 18.27 23.07 -15.66
CA ALA A 513 19.42 22.17 -15.63
C ALA A 513 20.63 22.82 -14.97
N GLN A 514 20.97 24.05 -15.39
CA GLN A 514 22.05 24.82 -14.79
C GLN A 514 21.83 25.10 -13.30
N ALA A 515 20.59 25.44 -12.91
CA ALA A 515 20.27 25.74 -11.52
C ALA A 515 20.43 24.50 -10.61
N LEU A 516 20.18 23.30 -11.14
CA LEU A 516 20.30 22.07 -10.37
C LEU A 516 21.77 21.72 -10.10
N ASP A 517 22.71 22.03 -10.98
CA ASP A 517 24.14 21.66 -10.85
C ASP A 517 24.86 22.26 -9.63
N GLY A 518 24.25 23.18 -8.88
CA GLY A 518 24.79 23.73 -7.62
C GLY A 518 23.79 23.85 -6.47
N SER A 519 22.55 23.36 -6.63
CA SER A 519 21.45 23.53 -5.66
C SER A 519 21.03 22.21 -5.01
N GLY A 520 20.58 22.29 -3.75
CA GLY A 520 19.84 21.23 -3.06
C GLY A 520 18.38 21.14 -3.54
N ASP A 521 17.45 20.74 -2.68
CA ASP A 521 16.03 20.61 -3.04
C ASP A 521 15.31 21.95 -3.29
N VAL A 522 15.98 23.08 -3.11
CA VAL A 522 15.46 24.43 -3.36
C VAL A 522 16.37 25.17 -4.35
N ILE A 523 15.80 25.63 -5.46
CA ILE A 523 16.45 26.53 -6.41
C ILE A 523 16.33 27.96 -5.87
N GLU A 524 17.48 28.51 -5.50
CA GLU A 524 17.63 29.89 -5.07
C GLU A 524 17.89 30.84 -6.24
N ALA A 525 17.74 32.14 -6.03
CA ALA A 525 17.91 33.14 -7.08
C ALA A 525 19.35 33.18 -7.62
N GLU A 526 20.32 32.90 -6.75
CA GLU A 526 21.75 32.83 -7.04
C GLU A 526 22.09 31.70 -8.02
N ALA A 527 21.24 30.66 -8.08
CA ALA A 527 21.36 29.57 -9.04
C ALA A 527 20.80 29.91 -10.44
N LEU A 528 20.25 31.12 -10.62
CA LEU A 528 19.70 31.62 -11.89
C LEU A 528 20.47 32.85 -12.43
N PRO A 529 21.81 32.81 -12.54
CA PRO A 529 22.62 33.99 -12.88
C PRO A 529 22.39 34.50 -14.30
N SER A 530 21.85 33.67 -15.21
CA SER A 530 21.47 34.04 -16.58
C SER A 530 20.24 34.95 -16.64
N LEU A 531 19.43 35.00 -15.57
CA LEU A 531 18.21 35.79 -15.48
C LEU A 531 18.39 37.08 -14.65
N ASP A 532 19.52 37.26 -13.99
CA ASP A 532 19.83 38.51 -13.30
C ASP A 532 20.27 39.54 -14.35
N GLY A 533 19.49 40.63 -14.49
CA GLY A 533 19.47 41.58 -15.61
C GLY A 533 20.74 42.39 -15.90
N LYS A 534 21.92 41.90 -15.50
CA LYS A 534 23.24 42.50 -15.72
C LYS A 534 24.03 41.90 -16.89
N ARG A 535 23.52 40.88 -17.60
CA ARG A 535 24.30 40.18 -18.65
C ARG A 535 23.63 39.88 -20.00
N ALA A 536 22.42 40.36 -20.28
CA ALA A 536 21.83 40.23 -21.63
C ALA A 536 22.29 41.39 -22.54
N GLY A 537 23.38 41.18 -23.28
CA GLY A 537 23.89 42.13 -24.26
C GLY A 537 23.06 42.18 -25.55
N ARG A 538 22.44 43.33 -25.82
CA ARG A 538 22.22 43.88 -27.18
C ARG A 538 22.21 45.42 -27.09
N PRO A 539 22.95 46.15 -27.95
CA PRO A 539 23.01 47.60 -27.91
C PRO A 539 21.74 48.18 -28.54
N ARG A 540 21.01 49.02 -27.79
CA ARG A 540 20.01 49.95 -28.34
C ARG A 540 20.44 51.38 -28.01
N PRO A 541 20.21 52.34 -28.93
CA PRO A 541 20.81 53.66 -28.86
C PRO A 541 20.21 54.49 -27.73
N ASP A 542 21.04 55.36 -27.18
CA ASP A 542 20.74 56.37 -26.16
C ASP A 542 19.42 57.10 -26.43
N THR A 543 18.47 56.98 -25.51
CA THR A 543 17.58 58.08 -25.14
C THR A 543 17.28 57.99 -23.64
N SER A 544 17.78 58.99 -22.94
CA SER A 544 17.52 59.34 -21.55
C SER A 544 16.02 59.41 -21.23
N GLY A 545 15.64 58.86 -20.09
CA GLY A 545 14.26 58.89 -19.61
C GLY A 545 14.03 58.05 -18.36
N ASP A 546 14.50 58.55 -17.23
CA ASP A 546 14.13 58.08 -15.90
C ASP A 546 12.60 58.03 -15.73
N ARG A 547 12.07 56.82 -15.43
CA ARG A 547 10.88 56.56 -14.60
C ARG A 547 10.50 55.07 -14.60
N SER A 548 10.97 54.32 -13.60
CA SER A 548 10.25 53.14 -13.11
C SER A 548 9.27 53.59 -12.02
N PRO A 549 7.95 53.29 -12.09
CA PRO A 549 7.03 53.70 -11.04
C PRO A 549 7.27 52.83 -9.80
N LYS A 550 7.71 53.45 -8.69
CA LYS A 550 7.66 52.84 -7.36
C LYS A 550 6.19 52.52 -7.06
N GLN A 551 5.80 51.25 -7.13
CA GLN A 551 4.47 50.82 -6.68
C GLN A 551 4.30 51.25 -5.22
N SER A 552 3.27 52.05 -4.96
CA SER A 552 3.00 52.56 -3.61
C SER A 552 2.54 51.40 -2.73
N GLU A 553 2.86 51.44 -1.43
CA GLU A 553 2.42 50.41 -0.46
C GLU A 553 0.89 50.23 -0.48
N ARG A 554 0.15 51.28 -0.84
CA ARG A 554 -1.30 51.24 -1.02
C ARG A 554 -1.72 50.31 -2.16
N ASP A 555 -1.08 50.38 -3.31
CA ASP A 555 -1.43 49.56 -4.48
C ASP A 555 -1.07 48.09 -4.27
N TRP A 556 0.02 47.83 -3.54
CA TRP A 556 0.43 46.50 -3.11
C TRP A 556 -0.58 45.84 -2.15
N ILE A 557 -1.12 46.60 -1.19
CA ILE A 557 -2.17 46.11 -0.29
C ILE A 557 -3.48 45.88 -1.07
N LEU A 558 -3.81 46.76 -2.01
CA LEU A 558 -5.03 46.65 -2.83
C LEU A 558 -5.01 45.40 -3.71
N ASP A 559 -3.87 45.09 -4.34
CA ASP A 559 -3.67 43.89 -5.14
C ASP A 559 -3.79 42.62 -4.27
N GLY A 560 -3.16 42.61 -3.09
CA GLY A 560 -3.29 41.51 -2.12
C GLY A 560 -4.73 41.29 -1.64
N LEU A 561 -5.52 42.36 -1.51
CA LEU A 561 -6.94 42.26 -1.20
C LEU A 561 -7.73 41.68 -2.38
N ARG A 562 -7.50 42.15 -3.61
CA ARG A 562 -8.22 41.67 -4.81
C ARG A 562 -7.98 40.19 -5.08
N ARG A 563 -6.72 39.73 -5.01
CA ARG A 563 -6.34 38.32 -5.25
C ARG A 563 -6.99 37.35 -4.27
N HIS A 564 -7.23 37.79 -3.03
CA HIS A 564 -7.84 36.99 -1.99
C HIS A 564 -9.31 37.36 -1.73
N ARG A 565 -9.99 37.97 -2.71
CA ARG A 565 -11.41 38.38 -2.63
C ARG A 565 -11.75 39.10 -1.32
N PHE A 566 -10.86 40.01 -0.91
CA PHE A 566 -10.95 40.84 0.30
C PHE A 566 -10.97 40.06 1.63
N ARG A 567 -10.54 38.79 1.64
CA ARG A 567 -10.36 37.98 2.85
C ARG A 567 -9.10 38.41 3.61
N ARG A 568 -9.26 39.42 4.47
CA ARG A 568 -8.19 40.11 5.23
C ARG A 568 -7.23 39.17 5.96
N GLY A 569 -7.69 38.03 6.47
CA GLY A 569 -6.83 37.06 7.15
C GLY A 569 -5.87 36.31 6.22
N GLU A 570 -6.33 35.97 5.01
CA GLU A 570 -5.52 35.33 3.96
C GLU A 570 -4.61 36.37 3.29
N THR A 571 -5.14 37.57 3.03
CA THR A 571 -4.35 38.71 2.54
C THR A 571 -3.21 39.07 3.49
N ALA A 572 -3.43 39.12 4.81
CA ALA A 572 -2.37 39.43 5.77
C ALA A 572 -1.25 38.38 5.73
N ARG A 573 -1.62 37.09 5.66
CA ARG A 573 -0.65 35.99 5.55
C ARG A 573 0.10 36.02 4.21
N PHE A 574 -0.59 36.35 3.13
CA PHE A 574 -0.01 36.53 1.79
C PHE A 574 0.98 37.71 1.73
N LEU A 575 0.62 38.84 2.35
CA LEU A 575 1.46 40.05 2.41
C LEU A 575 2.54 39.97 3.50
N GLY A 576 2.61 38.89 4.28
CA GLY A 576 3.57 38.74 5.39
C GLY A 576 3.33 39.70 6.56
N LEU A 577 2.11 40.23 6.69
CA LEU A 577 1.72 41.17 7.75
C LEU A 577 0.92 40.45 8.83
N SER A 578 1.01 40.94 10.08
CA SER A 578 0.03 40.56 11.10
C SER A 578 -1.36 41.10 10.73
N ARG A 579 -2.44 40.41 11.12
CA ARG A 579 -3.82 40.89 10.87
C ARG A 579 -4.05 42.31 11.41
N LYS A 580 -3.45 42.64 12.56
CA LYS A 580 -3.50 43.97 13.18
C LYS A 580 -2.76 45.02 12.33
N THR A 581 -1.60 44.66 11.78
CA THR A 581 -0.80 45.54 10.91
C THR A 581 -1.50 45.81 9.59
N LEU A 582 -2.08 44.79 8.96
CA LEU A 582 -2.88 44.95 7.74
C LEU A 582 -4.09 45.86 8.01
N TYR A 583 -4.82 45.65 9.10
CA TYR A 583 -5.97 46.48 9.47
C TYR A 583 -5.60 47.95 9.66
N ASN A 584 -4.50 48.24 10.36
CA ASN A 584 -4.02 49.61 10.56
C ASN A 584 -3.59 50.27 9.25
N LYS A 585 -2.93 49.52 8.35
CA LYS A 585 -2.54 50.02 7.02
C LYS A 585 -3.75 50.24 6.11
N MET A 586 -4.74 49.35 6.13
CA MET A 586 -6.01 49.54 5.42
C MET A 586 -6.75 50.77 5.93
N ARG A 587 -6.77 51.02 7.25
CA ARG A 587 -7.36 52.24 7.83
C ARG A 587 -6.60 53.50 7.42
N HIS A 588 -5.27 53.46 7.44
CA HIS A 588 -4.42 54.59 7.06
C HIS A 588 -4.60 54.97 5.58
N TYR A 589 -4.79 54.00 4.69
CA TYR A 589 -4.98 54.22 3.26
C TYR A 589 -6.45 54.33 2.80
N GLY A 590 -7.41 54.33 3.73
CA GLY A 590 -8.84 54.48 3.42
C GLY A 590 -9.45 53.29 2.67
N LEU A 591 -9.00 52.06 2.94
CA LEU A 591 -9.39 50.82 2.23
C LEU A 591 -10.39 49.96 3.03
N LEU A 592 -11.10 50.56 4.00
CA LEU A 592 -12.03 49.84 4.89
C LEU A 592 -13.51 50.03 4.54
N GLU A 593 -13.83 50.95 3.62
CA GLU A 593 -15.18 51.17 3.08
C GLU A 593 -15.43 50.33 1.81
#